data_AF-A0A7S2QDL7-F1
#
_entry.id   AF-A0A7S2QDL7-F1
#
_cell.length_a   1.000
_cell.length_b   1.000
_cell.length_c   1.000
_cell.angle_alpha   90.00
_cell.angle_beta   90.00
_cell.angle_gamma   90.00
#
_symmetry.space_group_name_H-M   'P 1'
#
loop_
_entity.id
_entity.type
_entity.pdbx_description
1 polymer ?
#
loop_
_entity_poly.entity_id
_entity_poly.type
_entity_poly.pdbx_seq_one_letter_code
_entity_poly.pdbx_strand_id
1 'polypeptide(L)'
;EGLGGGELVANAARAEEVVALLEQGTWSERERLVSWLLGVVPALALSKHGCWVVQKALEVAQTPDRNALVAQLEKCVNDLWRSRHGNFVLTRMIELVPSASIGFVLRELAGQGAEVARHRFGCRALEQLLAHCSDEQLRGLSAELVEESAGVAAPPPRNLVG
;
A
#
# COMPACT_ATOMS: atom_id res chain seq x y z
N GLU A 1 3.75 -29.94 -8.76
CA GLU A 1 2.37 -29.45 -8.58
C GLU A 1 2.46 -28.02 -8.08
N GLY A 2 1.79 -27.10 -8.78
CA GLY A 2 2.10 -25.67 -8.73
C GLY A 2 1.66 -25.03 -7.42
N LEU A 3 2.52 -24.16 -6.89
CA LEU A 3 2.12 -23.11 -5.96
C LEU A 3 0.97 -22.36 -6.65
N GLY A 4 -0.27 -22.58 -6.22
CA GLY A 4 -1.43 -21.88 -6.74
C GLY A 4 -1.67 -20.63 -5.91
N GLY A 5 -1.82 -19.46 -6.54
CA GLY A 5 -2.10 -18.22 -5.80
C GLY A 5 -3.32 -18.34 -4.86
N GLY A 6 -4.33 -19.14 -5.24
CA GLY A 6 -5.50 -19.42 -4.41
C GLY A 6 -5.20 -20.17 -3.11
N GLU A 7 -4.15 -21.02 -3.07
CA GLU A 7 -3.79 -21.76 -1.86
C GLU A 7 -3.21 -20.82 -0.79
N LEU A 8 -2.36 -19.86 -1.20
CA LEU A 8 -1.81 -18.85 -0.29
C LEU A 8 -2.87 -17.91 0.27
N VAL A 9 -3.91 -17.61 -0.52
CA VAL A 9 -5.05 -16.81 -0.04
C VAL A 9 -5.80 -17.55 1.06
N ALA A 10 -5.97 -18.87 0.93
CA ALA A 10 -6.82 -19.68 1.81
C ALA A 10 -6.08 -20.28 3.03
N ASN A 11 -4.76 -20.44 2.99
CA ASN A 11 -4.01 -21.22 3.98
C ASN A 11 -2.87 -20.44 4.64
N ALA A 12 -3.00 -20.20 5.94
CA ALA A 12 -2.00 -19.51 6.76
C ALA A 12 -0.63 -20.22 6.78
N ALA A 13 -0.62 -21.54 6.98
CA ALA A 13 0.62 -22.31 7.08
C ALA A 13 1.43 -22.26 5.77
N ARG A 14 0.73 -22.23 4.62
CA ARG A 14 1.38 -22.07 3.32
C ARG A 14 1.95 -20.66 3.12
N ALA A 15 1.23 -19.64 3.54
CA ALA A 15 1.76 -18.27 3.52
C ALA A 15 3.00 -18.14 4.40
N GLU A 16 2.99 -18.74 5.60
CA GLU A 16 4.13 -18.75 6.52
C GLU A 16 5.34 -19.52 5.93
N GLU A 17 5.11 -20.66 5.29
CA GLU A 17 6.15 -21.42 4.57
C GLU A 17 6.80 -20.56 3.48
N VAL A 18 6.00 -19.88 2.66
CA VAL A 18 6.51 -18.99 1.60
C VAL A 18 7.26 -17.79 2.18
N VAL A 19 6.80 -17.21 3.29
CA VAL A 19 7.53 -16.15 4.00
C VAL A 19 8.88 -16.66 4.50
N ALA A 20 8.95 -17.84 5.09
CA ALA A 20 10.20 -18.43 5.55
C ALA A 20 11.18 -18.70 4.39
N LEU A 21 10.68 -19.16 3.23
CA LEU A 21 11.48 -19.34 2.02
C LEU A 21 12.02 -18.01 1.48
N LEU A 22 11.23 -16.93 1.51
CA LEU A 22 11.68 -15.58 1.14
C LEU A 22 12.79 -15.07 2.09
N GLU A 23 12.68 -15.36 3.38
CA GLU A 23 13.64 -14.93 4.41
C GLU A 23 14.97 -15.68 4.36
N GLN A 24 14.91 -17.01 4.24
CA GLN A 24 16.04 -17.91 4.44
C GLN A 24 16.62 -18.44 3.12
N GLY A 25 15.84 -18.38 2.04
CA GLY A 25 16.25 -18.90 0.74
C GLY A 25 17.48 -18.18 0.18
N THR A 26 18.22 -18.91 -0.65
CA THR A 26 19.29 -18.35 -1.49
C THR A 26 18.74 -17.32 -2.46
N TRP A 27 19.62 -16.50 -3.03
CA TRP A 27 19.22 -15.48 -4.01
C TRP A 27 18.41 -16.07 -5.17
N SER A 28 18.86 -17.19 -5.75
CA SER A 28 18.18 -17.85 -6.88
C SER A 28 16.85 -18.51 -6.48
N GLU A 29 16.65 -18.87 -5.22
CA GLU A 29 15.34 -19.32 -4.73
C GLU A 29 14.38 -18.15 -4.57
N ARG A 30 14.85 -17.03 -4.03
CA ARG A 30 14.06 -15.79 -3.90
C ARG A 30 13.63 -15.26 -5.26
N GLU A 31 14.54 -15.18 -6.23
CA GLU A 31 14.25 -14.69 -7.59
C GLU A 31 13.15 -15.53 -8.25
N ARG A 32 13.27 -16.87 -8.20
CA ARG A 32 12.24 -17.78 -8.74
C ARG A 32 10.90 -17.60 -8.04
N LEU A 33 10.90 -17.46 -6.72
CA LEU A 33 9.69 -17.29 -5.92
C LEU A 33 9.02 -15.94 -6.20
N VAL A 34 9.79 -14.85 -6.29
CA VAL A 34 9.28 -13.53 -6.65
C VAL A 34 8.74 -13.52 -8.07
N SER A 35 9.45 -14.13 -9.03
CA SER A 35 8.97 -14.27 -10.40
C SER A 35 7.62 -14.98 -10.47
N TRP A 36 7.41 -16.02 -9.64
CA TRP A 36 6.11 -16.68 -9.54
C TRP A 36 5.05 -15.78 -8.89
N LEU A 37 5.41 -15.04 -7.84
CA LEU A 37 4.50 -14.12 -7.14
C LEU A 37 3.96 -13.02 -8.05
N LEU A 38 4.73 -12.53 -9.04
CA LEU A 38 4.34 -11.43 -9.92
C LEU A 38 2.97 -11.61 -10.60
N GLY A 39 2.58 -12.85 -10.90
CA GLY A 39 1.27 -13.15 -11.52
C GLY A 39 0.09 -13.08 -10.55
N VAL A 40 0.34 -13.02 -9.24
CA VAL A 40 -0.68 -13.14 -8.19
C VAL A 40 -0.61 -12.03 -7.12
N VAL A 41 0.35 -11.10 -7.21
CA VAL A 41 0.55 -10.01 -6.22
C VAL A 41 -0.73 -9.27 -5.87
N PRO A 42 -1.55 -8.77 -6.83
CA PRO A 42 -2.73 -7.97 -6.47
C PRO A 42 -3.73 -8.75 -5.62
N ALA A 43 -3.96 -10.03 -5.95
CA ALA A 43 -4.85 -10.89 -5.19
C ALA A 43 -4.30 -11.22 -3.80
N LEU A 44 -2.99 -11.51 -3.70
CA LEU A 44 -2.35 -11.80 -2.42
C LEU A 44 -2.36 -10.59 -1.49
N ALA A 45 -2.04 -9.39 -2.02
CA ALA A 45 -1.94 -8.16 -1.25
C ALA A 45 -3.24 -7.81 -0.51
N LEU A 46 -4.39 -8.15 -1.09
CA LEU A 46 -5.72 -7.88 -0.51
C LEU A 46 -6.23 -8.99 0.43
N SER A 47 -5.50 -10.10 0.54
CA SER A 47 -5.90 -11.27 1.32
C SER A 47 -5.28 -11.32 2.73
N LYS A 48 -5.93 -12.04 3.64
CA LYS A 48 -5.55 -12.16 5.06
C LYS A 48 -4.13 -12.70 5.27
N HIS A 49 -3.74 -13.67 4.44
CA HIS A 49 -2.47 -14.39 4.58
C HIS A 49 -1.47 -13.98 3.50
N GLY A 50 -1.95 -13.74 2.28
CA GLY A 50 -1.10 -13.30 1.17
C GLY A 50 -0.45 -11.94 1.39
N CYS A 51 -1.03 -11.05 2.20
CA CYS A 51 -0.41 -9.76 2.49
C CYS A 51 0.93 -9.90 3.22
N TRP A 52 1.13 -10.96 4.00
CA TRP A 52 2.42 -11.26 4.66
C TRP A 52 3.48 -11.64 3.65
N VAL A 53 3.10 -12.46 2.67
CA VAL A 53 3.98 -12.88 1.56
C VAL A 53 4.41 -11.68 0.73
N VAL A 54 3.48 -10.79 0.37
CA VAL A 54 3.81 -9.61 -0.45
C VAL A 54 4.70 -8.62 0.32
N GLN A 55 4.40 -8.36 1.60
CA GLN A 55 5.25 -7.52 2.44
C GLN A 55 6.67 -8.09 2.52
N LYS A 56 6.80 -9.40 2.76
CA LYS A 56 8.12 -10.04 2.82
C LYS A 56 8.84 -9.99 1.48
N ALA A 57 8.13 -10.23 0.37
CA ALA A 57 8.72 -10.17 -0.96
C ALA A 57 9.28 -8.77 -1.26
N LEU A 58 8.57 -7.70 -0.90
CA LEU A 58 9.07 -6.32 -1.06
C LEU A 58 10.36 -6.07 -0.26
N GLU A 59 10.45 -6.62 0.96
CA GLU A 59 11.62 -6.48 1.84
C GLU A 59 12.87 -7.13 1.29
N VAL A 60 12.76 -8.38 0.83
CA VAL A 60 13.91 -9.21 0.47
C VAL A 60 14.29 -9.12 -1.01
N ALA A 61 13.40 -8.64 -1.87
CA ALA A 61 13.65 -8.50 -3.30
C ALA A 61 14.73 -7.47 -3.58
N GLN A 62 15.56 -7.76 -4.59
CA GLN A 62 16.49 -6.80 -5.16
C GLN A 62 15.75 -5.75 -6.00
N THR A 63 16.41 -4.65 -6.33
CA THR A 63 15.78 -3.50 -7.02
C THR A 63 14.98 -3.87 -8.28
N PRO A 64 15.45 -4.72 -9.21
CA PRO A 64 14.67 -5.08 -10.40
C PRO A 64 13.35 -5.79 -10.05
N ASP A 65 13.44 -6.79 -9.18
CA ASP A 65 12.29 -7.57 -8.71
C ASP A 65 11.34 -6.74 -7.86
N ARG A 66 11.87 -5.89 -6.98
CA ARG A 66 11.08 -4.97 -6.16
C ARG A 66 10.30 -4.00 -7.05
N ASN A 67 10.93 -3.46 -8.09
CA ASN A 67 10.25 -2.58 -9.04
C ASN A 67 9.13 -3.33 -9.78
N ALA A 68 9.33 -4.60 -10.13
CA ALA A 68 8.29 -5.42 -10.74
C ALA A 68 7.12 -5.69 -9.78
N LEU A 69 7.39 -5.96 -8.50
CA LEU A 69 6.36 -6.08 -7.46
C LEU A 69 5.57 -4.77 -7.30
N VAL A 70 6.27 -3.63 -7.22
CA VAL A 70 5.67 -2.29 -7.12
C VAL A 70 4.78 -2.01 -8.33
N ALA A 71 5.21 -2.35 -9.54
CA ALA A 71 4.42 -2.17 -10.76
C ALA A 71 3.12 -2.99 -10.77
N GLN A 72 3.05 -4.11 -10.03
CA GLN A 72 1.78 -4.83 -9.85
C GLN A 72 0.88 -4.14 -8.81
N LEU A 73 1.47 -3.58 -7.75
CA LEU A 73 0.74 -2.89 -6.67
C LEU A 73 0.22 -1.52 -7.10
N GLU A 74 0.92 -0.81 -8.00
CA GLU A 74 0.47 0.46 -8.58
C GLU A 74 -0.93 0.34 -9.19
N LYS A 75 -1.27 -0.82 -9.76
CA LYS A 75 -2.56 -1.09 -10.40
C LYS A 75 -3.74 -1.19 -9.42
N CYS A 76 -3.49 -1.33 -8.11
CA CYS A 76 -4.52 -1.57 -7.12
C CYS A 76 -4.38 -0.69 -5.86
N VAL A 77 -3.69 0.44 -5.94
CA VAL A 77 -3.51 1.37 -4.80
C VAL A 77 -4.84 1.74 -4.14
N ASN A 78 -5.87 2.01 -4.93
CA ASN A 78 -7.21 2.35 -4.44
C ASN A 78 -7.87 1.21 -3.63
N ASP A 79 -7.62 -0.04 -3.98
CA ASP A 79 -8.09 -1.21 -3.23
C ASP A 79 -7.26 -1.43 -1.96
N LEU A 80 -5.94 -1.19 -2.04
CA LEU A 80 -5.02 -1.43 -0.94
C LEU A 80 -5.38 -0.58 0.28
N TRP A 81 -5.54 0.73 0.12
CA TRP A 81 -5.80 1.61 1.27
C TRP A 81 -7.20 1.38 1.89
N ARG A 82 -8.16 0.89 1.10
CA ARG A 82 -9.51 0.52 1.56
C ARG A 82 -9.57 -0.84 2.26
N SER A 83 -8.58 -1.69 2.03
CA SER A 83 -8.56 -3.07 2.53
C SER A 83 -8.02 -3.18 3.97
N ARG A 84 -8.64 -4.05 4.78
CA ARG A 84 -8.14 -4.47 6.10
C ARG A 84 -6.73 -5.08 6.03
N HIS A 85 -6.37 -5.70 4.91
CA HIS A 85 -5.09 -6.38 4.73
C HIS A 85 -4.16 -5.63 3.78
N GLY A 86 -4.71 -5.03 2.72
CA GLY A 86 -3.95 -4.28 1.72
C GLY A 86 -3.25 -3.04 2.27
N ASN A 87 -3.82 -2.40 3.30
CA ASN A 87 -3.20 -1.19 3.88
C ASN A 87 -1.79 -1.46 4.40
N PHE A 88 -1.54 -2.64 4.98
CA PHE A 88 -0.21 -3.02 5.45
C PHE A 88 0.79 -3.14 4.29
N VAL A 89 0.35 -3.68 3.15
CA VAL A 89 1.18 -3.79 1.95
C VAL A 89 1.51 -2.42 1.37
N LEU A 90 0.52 -1.52 1.30
CA LEU A 90 0.73 -0.15 0.81
C LEU A 90 1.69 0.62 1.72
N THR A 91 1.48 0.61 3.03
CA THR A 91 2.39 1.25 4.00
C THR A 91 3.81 0.69 3.87
N ARG A 92 3.95 -0.64 3.82
CA ARG A 92 5.26 -1.29 3.66
C ARG A 92 5.95 -0.95 2.34
N MET A 93 5.18 -0.84 1.26
CA MET A 93 5.70 -0.39 -0.03
C MET A 93 6.22 1.05 0.04
N ILE A 94 5.47 1.96 0.66
CA ILE A 94 5.89 3.36 0.82
C ILE A 94 7.18 3.44 1.64
N GLU A 95 7.30 2.69 2.74
CA GLU A 95 8.52 2.63 3.56
C GLU A 95 9.78 2.20 2.78
N LEU A 96 9.65 1.21 1.90
CA LEU A 96 10.79 0.51 1.29
C LEU A 96 11.24 1.09 -0.05
N VAL A 97 10.37 1.82 -0.73
CA VAL A 97 10.60 2.34 -2.08
C VAL A 97 11.03 3.80 -1.98
N PRO A 98 12.09 4.25 -2.69
CA PRO A 98 12.52 5.64 -2.65
C PRO A 98 11.36 6.61 -2.92
N SER A 99 11.29 7.72 -2.18
CA SER A 99 10.21 8.70 -2.30
C SER A 99 10.04 9.24 -3.73
N ALA A 100 11.13 9.32 -4.51
CA ALA A 100 11.12 9.68 -5.92
C ALA A 100 10.29 8.70 -6.80
N SER A 101 10.14 7.46 -6.36
CA SER A 101 9.38 6.41 -7.05
C SER A 101 7.96 6.21 -6.49
N ILE A 102 7.58 6.91 -5.42
CA ILE A 102 6.25 6.81 -4.79
C ILE A 102 5.22 7.78 -5.40
N GLY A 103 5.62 8.60 -6.38
CA GLY A 103 4.75 9.61 -7.00
C GLY A 103 3.43 9.06 -7.57
N PHE A 104 3.36 7.78 -7.96
CA PHE A 104 2.11 7.16 -8.40
C PHE A 104 1.07 7.04 -7.28
N VAL A 105 1.49 6.79 -6.03
CA VAL A 105 0.57 6.75 -4.89
C VAL A 105 -0.04 8.12 -4.67
N LEU A 106 0.79 9.18 -4.68
CA LEU A 106 0.33 10.56 -4.53
C LEU A 106 -0.66 10.95 -5.64
N ARG A 107 -0.39 10.57 -6.89
CA ARG A 107 -1.31 10.79 -8.01
C ARG A 107 -2.63 10.07 -7.81
N GLU A 108 -2.60 8.82 -7.36
CA GLU A 108 -3.82 8.05 -7.14
C GLU A 108 -4.66 8.66 -6.02
N LEU A 109 -4.04 9.15 -4.95
CA LEU A 109 -4.74 9.74 -3.80
C LEU A 109 -5.19 11.20 -4.03
N ALA A 110 -4.74 11.85 -5.10
CA ALA A 110 -5.12 13.23 -5.41
C ALA A 110 -6.65 13.36 -5.60
N GLY A 111 -7.24 14.37 -4.99
CA GLY A 111 -8.68 14.61 -4.97
C GLY A 111 -9.47 13.72 -3.99
N GLN A 112 -8.81 12.79 -3.30
CA GLN A 112 -9.44 11.93 -2.28
C GLN A 112 -8.69 11.95 -0.94
N GLY A 113 -7.77 12.90 -0.72
CA GLY A 113 -6.98 12.99 0.51
C GLY A 113 -7.83 12.98 1.79
N ALA A 114 -8.94 13.73 1.81
CA ALA A 114 -9.87 13.78 2.94
C ALA A 114 -10.58 12.44 3.22
N GLU A 115 -10.97 11.70 2.17
CA GLU A 115 -11.60 10.38 2.31
C GLU A 115 -10.60 9.40 2.92
N VAL A 116 -9.38 9.38 2.37
CA VAL A 116 -8.30 8.50 2.85
C VAL A 116 -7.96 8.81 4.31
N ALA A 117 -7.92 10.09 4.70
CA ALA A 117 -7.62 10.54 6.07
C ALA A 117 -8.66 10.08 7.10
N ARG A 118 -9.94 10.03 6.72
CA ARG A 118 -11.02 9.58 7.60
C ARG A 118 -11.21 8.06 7.60
N HIS A 119 -10.61 7.37 6.62
CA HIS A 119 -10.75 5.94 6.51
C HIS A 119 -9.91 5.21 7.57
N ARG A 120 -10.55 4.27 8.28
CA ARG A 120 -9.94 3.50 9.39
C ARG A 120 -8.63 2.77 9.06
N PHE A 121 -8.37 2.49 7.78
CA PHE A 121 -7.13 1.89 7.29
C PHE A 121 -6.33 2.85 6.41
N GLY A 122 -7.01 3.78 5.71
CA GLY A 122 -6.39 4.67 4.73
C GLY A 122 -5.48 5.71 5.39
N CYS A 123 -5.83 6.16 6.60
CA CYS A 123 -5.03 7.12 7.34
C CYS A 123 -3.58 6.66 7.54
N ARG A 124 -3.32 5.35 7.64
CA ARG A 124 -1.97 4.79 7.78
C ARG A 124 -1.10 5.02 6.56
N ALA A 125 -1.68 4.97 5.36
CA ALA A 125 -0.96 5.28 4.14
C ALA A 125 -0.58 6.77 4.09
N LEU A 126 -1.47 7.66 4.55
CA LEU A 126 -1.17 9.09 4.63
C LEU A 126 -0.10 9.41 5.68
N GLU A 127 -0.20 8.84 6.88
CA GLU A 127 0.84 8.94 7.92
C GLU A 127 2.20 8.55 7.35
N GLN A 128 2.25 7.46 6.58
CA GLN A 128 3.49 6.98 5.98
C GLN A 128 3.99 7.87 4.84
N LEU A 129 3.10 8.42 4.00
CA LEU A 129 3.47 9.38 2.97
C LEU A 129 4.03 10.67 3.59
N LEU A 130 3.42 11.17 4.65
CA LEU A 130 3.88 12.35 5.39
C LEU A 130 5.26 12.13 6.01
N ALA A 131 5.56 10.92 6.48
CA ALA A 131 6.87 10.57 7.03
C ALA A 131 7.96 10.35 5.96
N HIS A 132 7.56 9.98 4.74
CA HIS A 132 8.49 9.49 3.70
C HIS A 132 8.76 10.49 2.57
N CYS A 133 7.79 11.34 2.25
CA CYS A 133 7.88 12.30 1.16
C CYS A 133 8.31 13.69 1.64
N SER A 134 8.91 14.47 0.75
CA SER A 134 9.20 15.89 1.02
C SER A 134 7.94 16.75 0.96
N ASP A 135 7.97 17.92 1.61
CA ASP A 135 6.89 18.90 1.57
C ASP A 135 6.48 19.30 0.15
N GLU A 136 7.45 19.35 -0.77
CA GLU A 136 7.18 19.67 -2.18
C GLU A 136 6.37 18.58 -2.87
N GLN A 137 6.67 17.30 -2.60
CA GLN A 137 5.89 16.18 -3.12
C GLN A 137 4.48 16.13 -2.51
N LEU A 138 4.35 16.48 -1.23
CA LEU A 138 3.09 16.41 -0.48
C LEU A 138 2.20 17.63 -0.70
N ARG A 139 2.70 18.71 -1.32
CA ARG A 139 2.01 20.01 -1.43
C ARG A 139 0.54 19.90 -1.84
N GLY A 140 0.23 19.12 -2.87
CA GLY A 140 -1.14 18.94 -3.36
C GLY A 140 -2.04 18.27 -2.32
N LEU A 141 -1.58 17.14 -1.79
CA LEU A 141 -2.30 16.37 -0.78
C LEU A 141 -2.49 17.16 0.52
N SER A 142 -1.48 17.91 0.96
CA SER A 142 -1.56 18.77 2.14
C SER A 142 -2.56 19.91 1.97
N ALA A 143 -2.63 20.52 0.79
CA ALA A 143 -3.61 21.57 0.49
C ALA A 143 -5.05 21.02 0.59
N GLU A 144 -5.32 19.85 0.02
CA GLU A 144 -6.63 19.19 0.11
C GLU A 144 -7.07 18.96 1.56
N LEU A 145 -6.15 18.49 2.42
CA LEU A 145 -6.45 18.21 3.83
C LEU A 145 -6.74 19.50 4.63
N VAL A 146 -6.06 20.61 4.31
CA VAL A 146 -6.29 21.90 4.96
C VAL A 146 -7.64 22.50 4.55
N GLU A 147 -7.99 22.46 3.27
CA GLU A 147 -9.28 22.98 2.77
C GLU A 147 -10.48 22.29 3.41
N GLU A 148 -10.42 20.95 3.54
CA GLU A 148 -11.44 20.18 4.22
C GLU A 148 -11.61 20.58 5.70
N SER A 149 -10.50 20.82 6.40
CA SER A 149 -10.54 21.24 7.81
C SER A 149 -11.14 22.63 8.00
N ALA A 150 -10.93 23.54 7.04
CA ALA A 150 -11.51 24.88 7.03
C ALA A 150 -13.02 24.86 6.73
N GLY A 151 -13.49 23.94 5.86
CA GLY A 151 -14.92 23.75 5.57
C GLY A 151 -15.74 23.28 6.78
N VAL A 152 -15.14 22.50 7.68
CA VAL A 152 -15.78 22.03 8.93
C VAL A 152 -15.85 23.14 10.00
N ALA A 153 -14.98 24.15 9.92
CA ALA A 153 -14.89 25.22 10.92
C ALA A 153 -15.85 26.40 10.70
N ALA A 154 -16.63 26.42 9.61
CA ALA A 154 -17.62 27.47 9.38
C ALA A 154 -18.86 27.25 10.28
N PRO A 155 -19.14 28.12 11.27
CA PRO A 155 -20.37 28.03 12.05
C PRO A 155 -21.59 28.22 11.12
N PRO A 156 -22.72 27.53 11.36
CA PRO A 156 -23.92 27.74 10.55
C PRO A 156 -24.32 29.23 10.60
N PRO A 157 -24.84 29.81 9.50
CA PRO A 157 -25.32 31.18 9.52
C PRO A 157 -26.39 31.29 10.60
N ARG A 158 -26.13 32.12 11.62
CA ARG A 158 -27.13 32.50 12.62
C ARG A 158 -28.24 33.21 11.87
N ASN A 159 -29.36 32.53 11.65
CA ASN A 159 -30.60 33.16 11.26
C ASN A 159 -30.99 34.14 12.37
N LEU A 160 -30.75 35.43 12.14
CA LEU A 160 -31.35 36.52 12.89
C LEU A 160 -32.84 36.52 12.56
N VAL A 161 -33.64 35.83 13.38
CA VAL A 161 -35.08 36.01 13.38
C VAL A 161 -35.34 37.39 13.99
N GLY A 162 -35.89 38.29 13.16
CA GLY A 162 -36.38 39.61 13.57
C GLY A 162 -37.71 39.57 14.30
#